data_AF-A0A0N0E6X7-F1
#
_entry.id   AF-A0A0N0E6X7-F1
#
_cell.length_a   1.000
_cell.length_b   1.000
_cell.length_c   1.000
_cell.angle_alpha   90.00
_cell.angle_beta   90.00
_cell.angle_gamma   90.00
#
_symmetry.space_group_name_H-M   'P 1'
#
loop_
_entity.id
_entity.type
_entity.pdbx_description
1 polymer ?
#
loop_
_entity_poly.entity_id
_entity_poly.type
_entity_poly.pdbx_seq_one_letter_code
_entity_poly.pdbx_strand_id
1 'polypeptide(L)'
;MRLITALTAFVAMVIVAMAPSKASAQARPDTYALGEMIDAGHRFFGSTSSAVAQTIEQAFARYGMPNGYVLGQEGSGAFVGGLTYGEGTLHTKNVGDHNVFWQGPSIGFDYGGDGGRTMMLVYNLDSVQSLHGRYGGVQGSAYLIAGVGMHVLKRNNILLVPVRTGVGARLGVSVGYLKLTPMPTWNPF
;
A
#
# COMPACT_ATOMS: atom_id res chain seq x y z
N MET A 1 -40.46 63.78 -24.60
CA MET A 1 -39.09 63.49 -24.11
C MET A 1 -39.22 62.61 -22.88
N ARG A 2 -38.53 61.46 -22.85
CA ARG A 2 -38.51 60.43 -21.78
C ARG A 2 -39.61 59.37 -21.83
N LEU A 3 -39.58 58.50 -22.86
CA LEU A 3 -40.11 57.14 -22.73
C LEU A 3 -39.51 56.18 -23.78
N ILE A 4 -38.20 56.29 -24.04
CA ILE A 4 -37.45 55.37 -24.93
C ILE A 4 -36.41 54.54 -24.15
N THR A 5 -36.29 54.73 -22.84
CA THR A 5 -35.32 54.04 -21.97
C THR A 5 -35.95 52.87 -21.21
N ALA A 6 -36.65 51.97 -21.91
CA ALA A 6 -37.19 50.76 -21.29
C ALA A 6 -36.98 49.47 -22.12
N LEU A 7 -36.14 49.52 -23.16
CA LEU A 7 -35.91 48.38 -24.06
C LEU A 7 -34.42 48.10 -24.33
N THR A 8 -33.56 48.28 -23.33
CA THR A 8 -32.13 47.94 -23.41
C THR A 8 -31.60 47.21 -22.17
N ALA A 9 -32.49 46.63 -21.36
CA ALA A 9 -32.10 45.99 -20.10
C ALA A 9 -32.35 44.46 -20.04
N PHE A 10 -32.79 43.81 -21.13
CA PHE A 10 -33.12 42.39 -21.11
C PHE A 10 -32.21 41.47 -21.94
N VAL A 11 -31.22 42.01 -22.65
CA VAL A 11 -30.27 41.19 -23.46
C VAL A 11 -28.94 40.92 -22.72
N ALA A 12 -28.74 41.47 -21.53
CA ALA A 12 -27.49 41.33 -20.78
C ALA A 12 -27.41 40.11 -19.83
N MET A 13 -28.25 39.08 -20.01
CA MET A 13 -28.36 37.95 -19.07
C MET A 13 -28.14 36.57 -19.72
N VAL A 14 -27.16 36.41 -20.62
CA VAL A 14 -26.84 35.08 -21.19
C VAL A 14 -25.32 34.78 -21.31
N ILE A 15 -24.41 35.57 -20.72
CA ILE A 15 -22.96 35.32 -20.92
C ILE A 15 -22.15 35.24 -19.62
N VAL A 16 -22.69 34.61 -18.57
CA VAL A 16 -21.90 34.28 -17.37
C VAL A 16 -22.24 32.88 -16.90
N ALA A 17 -21.63 31.85 -17.51
CA ALA A 17 -21.34 30.56 -16.86
C ALA A 17 -20.59 29.59 -17.81
N MET A 18 -19.50 30.05 -18.44
CA MET A 18 -18.47 29.11 -18.93
C MET A 18 -17.11 29.59 -18.44
N ALA A 19 -16.96 29.64 -17.12
CA ALA A 19 -15.62 29.60 -16.54
C ALA A 19 -15.05 28.21 -16.88
N PRO A 20 -13.86 28.11 -17.49
CA PRO A 20 -13.21 26.82 -17.64
C PRO A 20 -13.00 26.27 -16.22
N SER A 21 -13.70 25.19 -15.88
CA SER A 21 -13.36 24.39 -14.71
C SER A 21 -11.90 24.02 -14.88
N LYS A 22 -11.02 24.64 -14.07
CA LYS A 22 -9.67 24.12 -13.88
C LYS A 22 -9.88 22.74 -13.29
N ALA A 23 -9.86 21.72 -14.15
CA ALA A 23 -9.71 20.35 -13.70
C ALA A 23 -8.46 20.38 -12.81
N SER A 24 -8.66 20.24 -11.50
CA SER A 24 -7.55 20.00 -10.60
C SER A 24 -6.86 18.78 -11.17
N ALA A 25 -5.69 18.99 -11.78
CA ALA A 25 -4.81 17.88 -12.10
C ALA A 25 -4.53 17.24 -10.75
N GLN A 26 -5.25 16.15 -10.44
CA GLN A 26 -4.97 15.31 -9.31
C GLN A 26 -3.49 14.96 -9.49
N ALA A 27 -2.62 15.55 -8.66
CA ALA A 27 -1.20 15.30 -8.73
C ALA A 27 -1.06 13.78 -8.67
N ARG A 28 -0.57 13.17 -9.75
CA ARG A 28 -0.30 11.73 -9.73
C ARG A 28 0.63 11.51 -8.53
N PRO A 29 0.30 10.57 -7.63
CA PRO A 29 1.16 10.30 -6.49
C PRO A 29 2.57 10.03 -7.01
N ASP A 30 3.58 10.73 -6.47
CA ASP A 30 4.96 10.48 -6.87
C ASP A 30 5.32 9.04 -6.52
N THR A 31 5.90 8.34 -7.50
CA THR A 31 6.24 6.93 -7.37
C THR A 31 7.68 6.75 -6.91
N TYR A 32 7.95 5.60 -6.30
CA TYR A 32 9.31 5.17 -5.96
C TYR A 32 9.93 4.38 -7.11
N ALA A 33 11.16 4.75 -7.48
CA ALA A 33 11.96 4.04 -8.45
C ALA A 33 12.45 2.70 -7.87
N LEU A 34 12.82 1.78 -8.76
CA LEU A 34 13.30 0.44 -8.40
C LEU A 34 14.48 0.49 -7.41
N GLY A 35 15.50 1.31 -7.71
CA GLY A 35 16.67 1.45 -6.85
C GLY A 35 16.32 1.91 -5.44
N GLU A 36 15.41 2.87 -5.30
CA GLU A 36 14.95 3.37 -3.98
C GLU A 36 14.35 2.22 -3.14
N MET A 37 13.58 1.34 -3.77
CA MET A 37 12.94 0.21 -3.08
C MET A 37 13.91 -0.92 -2.76
N ILE A 38 14.86 -1.22 -3.64
CA ILE A 38 15.92 -2.20 -3.36
C ILE A 38 16.76 -1.71 -2.17
N ASP A 39 17.18 -0.45 -2.19
CA ASP A 39 18.00 0.13 -1.11
C ASP A 39 17.23 0.15 0.22
N ALA A 40 15.94 0.49 0.20
CA ALA A 40 15.09 0.43 1.37
C ALA A 40 14.97 -1.00 1.91
N GLY A 41 14.78 -1.98 1.03
CA GLY A 41 14.73 -3.40 1.37
C GLY A 41 16.03 -3.91 2.00
N HIS A 42 17.19 -3.60 1.39
CA HIS A 42 18.49 -4.01 1.94
C HIS A 42 18.75 -3.43 3.33
N ARG A 43 18.48 -2.13 3.51
CA ARG A 43 18.58 -1.47 4.82
C ARG A 43 17.63 -2.10 5.85
N PHE A 44 16.39 -2.35 5.44
CA PHE A 44 15.35 -2.81 6.36
C PHE A 44 15.56 -4.27 6.82
N PHE A 45 15.92 -5.16 5.89
CA PHE A 45 16.17 -6.57 6.17
C PHE A 45 17.59 -6.84 6.72
N GLY A 46 18.46 -5.82 6.79
CA GLY A 46 19.83 -5.98 7.25
C GLY A 46 20.67 -6.93 6.38
N SER A 47 20.28 -7.13 5.11
CA SER A 47 20.96 -8.01 4.18
C SER A 47 20.99 -7.43 2.78
N THR A 48 22.18 -7.37 2.18
CA THR A 48 22.37 -7.02 0.75
C THR A 48 22.13 -8.24 -0.15
N SER A 49 21.10 -9.03 0.18
CA SER A 49 20.80 -10.26 -0.54
C SER A 49 20.28 -9.95 -1.95
N SER A 50 20.89 -10.58 -2.96
CA SER A 50 20.40 -10.56 -4.34
C SER A 50 18.96 -11.07 -4.45
N ALA A 51 18.52 -11.92 -3.53
CA ALA A 51 17.15 -12.44 -3.51
C ALA A 51 16.11 -11.36 -3.16
N VAL A 52 16.46 -10.40 -2.28
CA VAL A 52 15.61 -9.25 -1.98
C VAL A 52 15.47 -8.36 -3.21
N ALA A 53 16.59 -8.04 -3.86
CA ALA A 53 16.59 -7.25 -5.09
C ALA A 53 15.74 -7.92 -6.19
N GLN A 54 15.97 -9.20 -6.48
CA GLN A 54 15.21 -9.95 -7.49
C GLN A 54 13.72 -10.05 -7.18
N THR A 55 13.34 -10.14 -5.90
CA THR A 55 11.93 -10.16 -5.51
C THR A 55 11.26 -8.81 -5.78
N ILE A 56 11.96 -7.71 -5.47
CA ILE A 56 11.46 -6.35 -5.73
C ILE A 56 11.43 -6.08 -7.24
N GLU A 57 12.47 -6.46 -7.99
CA GLU A 57 12.50 -6.41 -9.45
C GLU A 57 11.30 -7.15 -10.05
N GLN A 58 10.97 -8.34 -9.54
CA GLN A 58 9.82 -9.11 -9.98
C GLN A 58 8.49 -8.40 -9.67
N ALA A 59 8.36 -7.74 -8.52
CA ALA A 59 7.19 -6.92 -8.21
C ALA A 59 7.06 -5.74 -9.18
N PHE A 60 8.18 -5.06 -9.48
CA PHE A 60 8.23 -3.94 -10.43
C PHE A 60 7.88 -4.37 -11.85
N ALA A 61 8.44 -5.49 -12.31
CA ALA A 61 8.16 -6.04 -13.62
C ALA A 61 6.67 -6.39 -13.82
N ARG A 62 5.99 -6.82 -12.75
CA ARG A 62 4.57 -7.22 -12.82
C ARG A 62 3.60 -6.06 -12.58
N TYR A 63 3.94 -5.12 -11.69
CA TYR A 63 2.97 -4.13 -11.18
C TYR A 63 3.42 -2.67 -11.36
N GLY A 64 4.61 -2.43 -11.91
CA GLY A 64 5.13 -1.09 -12.15
C GLY A 64 5.77 -0.47 -10.90
N MET A 65 5.62 0.84 -10.75
CA MET A 65 6.24 1.59 -9.65
C MET A 65 5.23 1.82 -8.51
N PRO A 66 5.57 1.51 -7.25
CA PRO A 66 4.71 1.79 -6.10
C PRO A 66 4.70 3.28 -5.77
N ASN A 67 3.63 3.76 -5.15
CA ASN A 67 3.50 5.13 -4.64
C ASN A 67 3.49 5.22 -3.11
N GLY A 68 3.74 4.08 -2.44
CA GLY A 68 3.98 3.98 -1.00
C GLY A 68 4.69 2.66 -0.67
N TYR A 69 5.28 2.57 0.50
CA TYR A 69 5.76 1.30 1.05
C TYR A 69 5.63 1.27 2.57
N VAL A 70 5.35 0.11 3.13
CA VAL A 70 5.28 -0.10 4.59
C VAL A 70 6.51 -0.88 5.03
N LEU A 71 7.17 -0.43 6.10
CA LEU A 71 8.20 -1.19 6.80
C LEU A 71 7.72 -1.51 8.20
N GLY A 72 7.77 -2.78 8.61
CA GLY A 72 7.41 -3.13 9.98
C GLY A 72 7.60 -4.58 10.35
N GLN A 73 7.14 -4.94 11.54
CA GLN A 73 7.39 -6.21 12.17
C GLN A 73 6.08 -6.93 12.46
N GLU A 74 6.13 -8.25 12.38
CA GLU A 74 5.02 -9.15 12.64
C GLU A 74 5.38 -10.04 13.83
N GLY A 75 4.49 -10.07 14.82
CA GLY A 75 4.46 -11.09 15.84
C GLY A 75 3.32 -12.07 15.55
N SER A 76 3.62 -13.35 15.56
CA SER A 76 2.57 -14.39 15.54
C SER A 76 2.43 -14.99 16.93
N GLY A 77 1.20 -15.01 17.45
CA GLY A 77 0.86 -15.76 18.65
C GLY A 77 0.30 -17.12 18.22
N ALA A 78 1.12 -18.01 17.66
CA ALA A 78 0.64 -19.32 17.19
C ALA A 78 -0.02 -20.17 18.29
N PHE A 79 0.20 -19.86 19.58
CA PHE A 79 -0.46 -20.51 20.71
C PHE A 79 -1.89 -19.99 20.99
N VAL A 80 -2.33 -18.88 20.39
CA VAL A 80 -3.70 -18.35 20.55
C VAL A 80 -4.28 -17.98 19.18
N GLY A 81 -4.77 -18.98 18.45
CA GLY A 81 -5.78 -18.78 17.39
C GLY A 81 -5.30 -18.63 15.95
N GLY A 82 -4.02 -18.87 15.64
CA GLY A 82 -3.54 -18.90 14.24
C GLY A 82 -3.60 -17.54 13.55
N LEU A 83 -3.23 -16.48 14.27
CA LEU A 83 -3.26 -15.11 13.79
C LEU A 83 -1.87 -14.45 13.89
N THR A 84 -1.60 -13.57 12.94
CA THR A 84 -0.48 -12.64 12.91
C THR A 84 -0.98 -11.24 13.22
N TYR A 85 -0.21 -10.51 14.03
CA TYR A 85 -0.38 -9.09 14.28
C TYR A 85 0.92 -8.40 13.91
N GLY A 86 0.82 -7.31 13.16
CA GLY A 86 1.98 -6.51 12.83
C GLY A 86 1.75 -5.03 12.97
N GLU A 87 2.86 -4.33 13.08
CA GLU A 87 2.93 -2.87 13.20
C GLU A 87 4.08 -2.35 12.36
N GLY A 88 3.91 -1.16 11.81
CA GLY A 88 4.91 -0.54 10.97
C GLY A 88 4.53 0.87 10.55
N THR A 89 5.31 1.39 9.61
CA THR A 89 5.18 2.76 9.10
C THR A 89 4.99 2.72 7.60
N LEU A 90 3.88 3.30 7.12
CA LEU A 90 3.70 3.67 5.73
C LEU A 90 4.55 4.90 5.43
N HIS A 91 5.43 4.78 4.45
CA HIS A 91 6.19 5.87 3.85
C HIS A 91 5.53 6.31 2.54
N THR A 92 5.40 7.62 2.37
CA THR A 92 4.90 8.25 1.14
C THR A 92 5.80 9.42 0.75
N LYS A 93 5.86 9.78 -0.54
CA LYS A 93 6.72 10.89 -0.98
C LYS A 93 6.23 12.27 -0.53
N ASN A 94 4.91 12.47 -0.47
CA ASN A 94 4.32 13.81 -0.38
C ASN A 94 3.43 14.05 0.84
N VAL A 95 2.99 12.99 1.54
CA VAL A 95 2.06 13.11 2.67
C VAL A 95 2.67 12.61 3.98
N GLY A 96 3.97 12.33 3.99
CA GLY A 96 4.73 11.93 5.17
C GLY A 96 4.55 10.46 5.55
N ASP A 97 4.96 10.16 6.79
CA ASP A 97 4.99 8.83 7.37
C ASP A 97 3.78 8.61 8.29
N HIS A 98 3.18 7.41 8.25
CA HIS A 98 1.96 7.07 8.98
C HIS A 98 2.06 5.70 9.63
N ASN A 99 1.68 5.59 10.90
CA ASN A 99 1.60 4.29 11.56
C ASN A 99 0.51 3.43 10.91
N VAL A 100 0.82 2.16 10.70
CA VAL A 100 -0.09 1.16 10.14
C VAL A 100 0.05 -0.12 10.96
N PHE A 101 -1.10 -0.69 11.30
CA PHE A 101 -1.20 -1.96 11.98
C PHE A 101 -1.91 -2.95 11.07
N TRP A 102 -1.59 -4.23 11.21
CA TRP A 102 -2.29 -5.25 10.44
C TRP A 102 -2.53 -6.55 11.18
N GLN A 103 -3.53 -7.27 10.71
CA GLN A 103 -3.95 -8.56 11.24
C GLN A 103 -4.24 -9.53 10.09
N GLY A 104 -3.84 -10.79 10.22
CA GLY A 104 -4.10 -11.81 9.22
C GLY A 104 -4.01 -13.22 9.79
N PRO A 105 -4.45 -14.24 9.05
CA PRO A 105 -4.19 -15.62 9.43
C PRO A 105 -2.69 -15.91 9.41
N SER A 106 -2.23 -16.72 10.35
CA SER A 106 -0.86 -17.25 10.39
C SER A 106 -0.90 -18.76 10.15
N ILE A 107 0.05 -19.27 9.36
CA ILE A 107 0.15 -20.69 8.97
C ILE A 107 1.24 -21.41 9.79
N GLY A 108 1.91 -20.74 10.73
CA GLY A 108 2.91 -21.42 11.56
C GLY A 108 3.57 -20.53 12.61
N PHE A 109 4.38 -21.19 13.44
CA PHE A 109 5.18 -20.62 14.52
C PHE A 109 6.17 -19.58 13.98
N ASP A 110 5.76 -18.34 13.72
CA ASP A 110 6.72 -17.23 13.53
C ASP A 110 7.30 -16.85 14.90
N TYR A 111 7.95 -17.83 15.55
CA TYR A 111 8.63 -17.76 16.83
C TYR A 111 10.12 -17.59 16.58
N GLY A 112 10.53 -16.34 16.51
CA GLY A 112 11.84 -15.87 16.97
C GLY A 112 11.55 -14.63 17.81
N GLY A 113 12.20 -14.47 18.96
CA GLY A 113 11.93 -13.37 19.90
C GLY A 113 12.02 -11.95 19.29
N ASP A 114 12.53 -11.83 18.06
CA ASP A 114 12.71 -10.58 17.31
C ASP A 114 11.58 -10.25 16.30
N GLY A 115 10.58 -11.13 16.13
CA GLY A 115 9.50 -10.94 15.15
C GLY A 115 9.93 -11.05 13.69
N GLY A 116 8.96 -11.23 12.78
CA GLY A 116 9.20 -11.29 11.34
C GLY A 116 9.19 -9.90 10.70
N ARG A 117 10.30 -9.45 10.10
CA ARG A 117 10.32 -8.21 9.31
C ARG A 117 9.53 -8.38 8.02
N THR A 118 8.68 -7.40 7.70
CA THR A 118 7.88 -7.35 6.49
C THR A 118 7.97 -5.98 5.83
N MET A 119 8.29 -5.97 4.54
CA MET A 119 8.20 -4.78 3.69
C MET A 119 7.00 -4.95 2.77
N MET A 120 6.08 -4.00 2.71
CA MET A 120 4.94 -4.08 1.79
C MET A 120 5.01 -2.97 0.76
N LEU A 121 5.12 -3.30 -0.52
CA LEU A 121 5.00 -2.30 -1.59
C LEU A 121 3.52 -1.96 -1.79
N VAL A 122 3.19 -0.67 -1.86
CA VAL A 122 1.82 -0.17 -2.02
C VAL A 122 1.68 0.52 -3.36
N TYR A 123 0.72 0.07 -4.16
CA TYR A 123 0.43 0.60 -5.49
C TYR A 123 -0.96 1.21 -5.52
N ASN A 124 -1.14 2.26 -6.32
CA ASN A 124 -2.41 2.95 -6.53
C ASN A 124 -3.02 3.48 -5.22
N LEU A 125 -2.18 3.91 -4.28
CA LEU A 125 -2.65 4.53 -3.04
C LEU A 125 -3.11 5.98 -3.31
N ASP A 126 -4.43 6.22 -3.26
CA ASP A 126 -5.00 7.54 -3.51
C ASP A 126 -4.88 8.47 -2.29
N SER A 127 -5.03 7.91 -1.09
CA SER A 127 -4.86 8.61 0.18
C SER A 127 -4.45 7.64 1.28
N VAL A 128 -3.82 8.14 2.34
CA VAL A 128 -3.45 7.33 3.52
C VAL A 128 -4.66 6.59 4.07
N GLN A 129 -5.82 7.26 4.15
CA GLN A 129 -7.03 6.64 4.68
C GLN A 129 -7.57 5.49 3.79
N SER A 130 -7.31 5.54 2.48
CA SER A 130 -7.70 4.48 1.55
C SER A 130 -6.90 3.18 1.75
N LEU A 131 -5.72 3.25 2.38
CA LEU A 131 -4.91 2.08 2.72
C LEU A 131 -5.68 1.12 3.64
N HIS A 132 -6.39 1.66 4.62
CA HIS A 132 -7.03 0.88 5.67
C HIS A 132 -8.21 0.05 5.15
N GLY A 133 -8.36 -1.14 5.69
CA GLY A 133 -9.41 -2.10 5.33
C GLY A 133 -8.88 -3.50 5.08
N ARG A 134 -9.73 -4.34 4.49
CA ARG A 134 -9.46 -5.76 4.26
C ARG A 134 -8.99 -6.00 2.83
N TYR A 135 -7.90 -6.72 2.67
CA TYR A 135 -7.35 -7.14 1.40
C TYR A 135 -7.51 -8.64 1.22
N GLY A 136 -7.87 -9.04 0.00
CA GLY A 136 -7.92 -10.45 -0.40
C GLY A 136 -6.71 -10.83 -1.26
N GLY A 137 -6.24 -12.06 -1.10
CA GLY A 137 -5.14 -12.63 -1.87
C GLY A 137 -5.49 -12.77 -3.35
N VAL A 138 -4.53 -12.42 -4.21
CA VAL A 138 -4.59 -12.65 -5.64
C VAL A 138 -4.04 -14.04 -5.94
N GLN A 139 -4.86 -14.91 -6.53
CA GLN A 139 -4.45 -16.28 -6.86
C GLN A 139 -3.27 -16.30 -7.83
N GLY A 140 -2.32 -17.22 -7.63
CA GLY A 140 -1.14 -17.38 -8.49
C GLY A 140 -0.12 -16.24 -8.40
N SER A 141 -0.27 -15.30 -7.47
CA SER A 141 0.63 -14.15 -7.31
C SER A 141 1.90 -14.44 -6.50
N ALA A 142 1.92 -15.61 -5.86
CA ALA A 142 3.04 -16.15 -5.10
C ALA A 142 4.35 -16.15 -5.90
N TYR A 143 5.43 -15.70 -5.26
CA TYR A 143 6.79 -15.78 -5.79
C TYR A 143 7.76 -16.01 -4.62
N LEU A 144 8.68 -16.97 -4.76
CA LEU A 144 9.65 -17.33 -3.73
C LEU A 144 11.00 -17.63 -4.39
N ILE A 145 12.05 -16.96 -3.92
CA ILE A 145 13.41 -17.17 -4.39
C ILE A 145 14.41 -17.05 -3.24
N ALA A 146 15.27 -18.06 -3.08
CA ALA A 146 16.38 -18.07 -2.12
C ALA A 146 16.01 -17.56 -0.70
N GLY A 147 14.83 -17.95 -0.20
CA GLY A 147 14.35 -17.56 1.13
C GLY A 147 13.75 -16.16 1.24
N VAL A 148 13.43 -15.51 0.11
CA VAL A 148 12.66 -14.26 0.04
C VAL A 148 11.39 -14.52 -0.76
N GLY A 149 10.25 -14.15 -0.19
CA GLY A 149 8.94 -14.47 -0.73
C GLY A 149 8.04 -13.24 -0.79
N MET A 150 7.20 -13.20 -1.81
CA MET A 150 6.12 -12.24 -1.94
C MET A 150 4.83 -12.88 -2.44
N HIS A 151 3.72 -12.21 -2.18
CA HIS A 151 2.42 -12.47 -2.77
C HIS A 151 1.68 -11.15 -2.93
N VAL A 152 0.54 -11.15 -3.61
CA VAL A 152 -0.25 -9.94 -3.83
C VAL A 152 -1.59 -10.03 -3.13
N LEU A 153 -1.92 -8.93 -2.47
CA LEU A 153 -3.17 -8.64 -1.80
C LEU A 153 -3.82 -7.46 -2.51
N LYS A 154 -5.14 -7.50 -2.70
CA LYS A 154 -5.89 -6.46 -3.40
C LYS A 154 -7.10 -5.99 -2.60
N ARG A 155 -7.32 -4.67 -2.62
CA ARG A 155 -8.53 -4.02 -2.14
C ARG A 155 -8.88 -2.89 -3.11
N ASN A 156 -10.07 -2.95 -3.72
CA ASN A 156 -10.45 -2.00 -4.77
C ASN A 156 -9.37 -1.94 -5.86
N ASN A 157 -8.77 -0.76 -6.08
CA ASN A 157 -7.67 -0.56 -7.03
C ASN A 157 -6.27 -0.67 -6.38
N ILE A 158 -6.19 -0.76 -5.05
CA ILE A 158 -4.93 -0.78 -4.31
C ILE A 158 -4.36 -2.19 -4.35
N LEU A 159 -3.09 -2.30 -4.75
CA LEU A 159 -2.30 -3.53 -4.60
C LEU A 159 -1.34 -3.35 -3.43
N LEU A 160 -1.29 -4.38 -2.60
CA LEU A 160 -0.37 -4.50 -1.49
C LEU A 160 0.47 -5.75 -1.76
N VAL A 161 1.80 -5.60 -1.78
CA VAL A 161 2.73 -6.68 -2.09
C VAL A 161 3.68 -6.88 -0.91
N PRO A 162 3.31 -7.73 0.07
CA PRO A 162 4.21 -8.06 1.17
C PRO A 162 5.41 -8.88 0.69
N VAL A 163 6.60 -8.45 1.09
CA VAL A 163 7.89 -9.10 0.89
C VAL A 163 8.42 -9.51 2.26
N ARG A 164 8.78 -10.79 2.41
CA ARG A 164 9.31 -11.38 3.66
C ARG A 164 10.55 -12.20 3.38
N THR A 165 11.40 -12.36 4.38
CA THR A 165 12.62 -13.18 4.31
C THR A 165 12.58 -14.36 5.29
N GLY A 166 13.44 -15.36 5.09
CA GLY A 166 13.61 -16.50 5.99
C GLY A 166 12.39 -17.43 6.04
N VAL A 167 11.98 -17.83 7.25
CA VAL A 167 10.81 -18.70 7.47
C VAL A 167 9.51 -18.03 7.00
N GLY A 168 9.38 -16.71 7.22
CA GLY A 168 8.22 -15.92 6.79
C GLY A 168 8.03 -15.88 5.28
N ALA A 169 9.09 -16.09 4.50
CA ALA A 169 8.99 -16.20 3.04
C ALA A 169 8.25 -17.47 2.60
N ARG A 170 8.37 -18.59 3.32
CA ARG A 170 7.76 -19.88 2.94
C ARG A 170 6.30 -19.97 3.37
N LEU A 171 5.99 -19.45 4.56
CA LEU A 171 4.66 -19.56 5.16
C LEU A 171 3.74 -18.40 4.73
N GLY A 172 4.28 -17.19 4.57
CA GLY A 172 3.50 -15.99 4.27
C GLY A 172 2.90 -15.97 2.86
N VAL A 173 3.42 -16.75 1.92
CA VAL A 173 2.96 -16.79 0.52
C VAL A 173 1.55 -17.38 0.37
N SER A 174 1.05 -18.09 1.39
CA SER A 174 -0.29 -18.69 1.39
C SER A 174 -1.35 -17.88 2.17
N VAL A 175 -0.99 -16.68 2.66
CA VAL A 175 -1.91 -15.81 3.41
C VAL A 175 -2.78 -15.03 2.43
N GLY A 176 -4.04 -15.46 2.28
CA GLY A 176 -5.01 -14.85 1.37
C GLY A 176 -5.80 -13.68 1.97
N TYR A 177 -5.47 -13.21 3.16
CA TYR A 177 -6.23 -12.16 3.86
C TYR A 177 -5.32 -11.29 4.71
N LEU A 178 -5.54 -9.98 4.66
CA LEU A 178 -4.88 -9.03 5.56
C LEU A 178 -5.80 -7.85 5.83
N LYS A 179 -5.97 -7.48 7.09
CA LYS A 179 -6.68 -6.26 7.51
C LYS A 179 -5.65 -5.22 7.93
N LEU A 180 -5.73 -4.01 7.38
CA LEU A 180 -4.91 -2.86 7.78
C LEU A 180 -5.75 -1.86 8.55
N THR A 181 -5.21 -1.33 9.64
CA THR A 181 -5.88 -0.37 10.54
C THR A 181 -4.96 0.78 10.95
N PRO A 182 -5.51 1.98 11.24
CA PRO A 182 -4.73 3.13 11.74
C PRO A 182 -4.34 2.99 13.22
N MET A 183 -5.00 2.07 13.94
CA MET A 183 -4.78 1.81 15.37
C MET A 183 -4.67 0.30 15.60
N PRO A 184 -3.92 -0.16 16.61
CA PRO A 184 -3.81 -1.57 16.91
C PRO A 184 -5.17 -2.14 17.33
N THR A 185 -5.47 -3.36 16.89
CA THR A 185 -6.70 -4.06 17.26
C THR A 185 -6.48 -5.57 17.31
N TRP A 186 -7.17 -6.22 18.24
CA TRP A 186 -7.23 -7.67 18.35
C TRP A 186 -8.21 -8.29 17.36
N ASN A 187 -9.19 -7.53 16.83
CA ASN A 187 -10.20 -8.07 15.94
C ASN A 187 -9.69 -8.09 14.48
N PRO A 188 -9.43 -9.27 13.88
CA PRO A 188 -8.93 -9.37 12.52
C PRO A 188 -10.01 -9.14 11.45
N PHE A 189 -11.29 -9.02 11.84
CA PHE A 189 -12.41 -8.74 10.96
C PHE A 189 -12.79 -7.27 11.05
#